data_AF-A0A0U1NYN4-F1
#
_entry.id   AF-A0A0U1NYN4-F1
#
_cell.length_a   1.000
_cell.length_b   1.000
_cell.length_c   1.000
_cell.angle_alpha   90.00
_cell.angle_beta   90.00
_cell.angle_gamma   90.00
#
_symmetry.space_group_name_H-M   'P 1'
#
loop_
_entity.id
_entity.type
_entity.pdbx_description
1 polymer ?
#
loop_
_entity_poly.entity_id
_entity_poly.type
_entity_poly.pdbx_seq_one_letter_code
_entity_poly.pdbx_strand_id
1 'polypeptide(L)' 'MSIAQMRYIIKRISKRAGINKTIHPHQLRQSYATHMLNNGAPLEVMQSLLGHEKSETMRIYAQLSGSLRQELYRKYF' A
#
# COMPACT_ATOMS: atom_id res chain seq x y z
N MET A 1 -18.05 9.07 -7.18
CA MET A 1 -17.35 10.11 -6.41
C MET A 1 -16.17 10.62 -7.24
N SER A 2 -16.00 11.93 -7.41
CA SER A 2 -14.93 12.47 -8.25
C SER A 2 -13.57 12.52 -7.52
N ILE A 3 -12.46 12.53 -8.27
CA ILE A 3 -11.10 12.68 -7.72
C ILE A 3 -10.98 13.98 -6.90
N ALA A 4 -11.64 15.05 -7.36
CA ALA A 4 -11.68 16.34 -6.67
C ALA A 4 -12.39 16.23 -5.30
N GLN A 5 -13.54 15.55 -5.25
CA GLN A 5 -14.25 15.31 -3.99
C GLN A 5 -13.41 14.48 -3.02
N MET A 6 -12.74 13.43 -3.49
CA MET A 6 -11.86 12.61 -2.65
C MET A 6 -10.70 13.44 -2.05
N ARG A 7 -10.04 14.27 -2.87
CA ARG A 7 -8.97 15.17 -2.41
C ARG A 7 -9.47 16.16 -1.35
N TYR A 8 -10.67 16.71 -1.56
CA TYR A 8 -11.29 17.63 -0.60
C TYR A 8 -11.54 16.96 0.76
N ILE A 9 -12.10 15.75 0.76
CA ILE A 9 -12.36 14.96 1.98
C ILE A 9 -11.04 14.66 2.71
N ILE A 10 -10.01 14.17 2.00
CA ILE A 10 -8.71 13.86 2.58
C ILE A 10 -8.08 15.11 3.22
N LYS A 11 -8.15 16.27 2.56
CA LYS A 11 -7.65 17.54 3.11
C LYS A 11 -8.35 17.92 4.42
N ARG A 12 -9.68 17.75 4.49
CA ARG A 12 -10.47 18.02 5.70
C ARG A 12 -10.07 17.09 6.85
N ILE A 13 -9.89 15.80 6.57
CA ILE A 13 -9.47 14.80 7.56
C ILE A 13 -8.04 15.13 8.06
N SER A 14 -7.10 15.42 7.16
CA SER A 14 -5.72 15.79 7.50
C SER A 14 -5.67 16.98 8.44
N LYS A 15 -6.47 18.02 8.18
CA LYS A 15 -6.57 19.21 9.04
C LYS A 15 -7.12 18.86 10.44
N ARG A 16 -8.14 18.01 10.51
CA ARG A 16 -8.71 17.55 11.79
C ARG A 16 -7.74 16.70 12.59
N ALA A 17 -6.88 15.95 11.92
CA ALA A 17 -5.85 15.11 12.55
C ALA A 17 -4.57 15.88 12.93
N GLY A 18 -4.50 17.20 12.72
CA GLY A 18 -3.30 18.01 13.02
C GLY A 18 -2.11 17.73 12.09
N ILE A 19 -2.33 17.10 10.94
CA ILE A 19 -1.26 16.77 10.00
C ILE A 19 -1.01 17.99 9.11
N ASN A 20 0.12 18.66 9.33
CA ASN A 20 0.56 19.85 8.58
C ASN A 20 1.13 19.55 7.19
N LYS A 21 1.16 18.28 6.77
CA LYS A 21 1.60 17.85 5.44
C LYS A 21 0.40 17.74 4.50
N THR A 22 0.59 18.12 3.25
CA THR A 22 -0.40 17.84 2.19
C THR A 22 -0.44 16.33 1.91
N ILE A 23 -1.60 15.72 2.13
CA ILE A 23 -1.85 14.30 1.83
C ILE A 23 -2.60 14.16 0.50
N HIS A 24 -2.10 13.27 -0.36
CA HIS A 24 -2.74 12.84 -1.59
C HIS A 24 -3.22 11.39 -1.52
N PRO A 25 -4.27 11.00 -2.27
CA PRO A 25 -4.79 9.63 -2.29
C PRO A 25 -3.71 8.55 -2.53
N HIS A 26 -2.74 8.82 -3.41
CA HIS A 26 -1.67 7.86 -3.70
C HIS A 26 -0.72 7.63 -2.49
N GLN A 27 -0.51 8.64 -1.65
CA GLN A 27 0.33 8.50 -0.44
C GLN A 27 -0.36 7.60 0.60
N LEU A 28 -1.68 7.70 0.75
CA LEU A 28 -2.43 6.79 1.62
C LEU A 28 -2.33 5.33 1.14
N ARG A 29 -2.40 5.12 -0.18
CA ARG A 29 -2.19 3.80 -0.78
C ARG A 29 -0.79 3.26 -0.51
N GLN A 30 0.24 4.09 -0.66
CA GLN A 30 1.62 3.72 -0.35
C GLN A 30 1.77 3.37 1.14
N SER A 31 1.27 4.19 2.05
CA SER A 31 1.31 3.92 3.49
C SER A 31 0.59 2.63 3.85
N TYR A 32 -0.57 2.35 3.25
CA TYR A 32 -1.28 1.09 3.44
C TYR A 32 -0.48 -0.12 2.95
N ALA A 33 0.13 -0.02 1.76
CA ALA A 33 1.00 -1.07 1.23
C ALA A 33 2.20 -1.30 2.16
N THR A 34 2.96 -0.27 2.51
CA THR A 34 4.09 -0.41 3.43
C THR A 34 3.68 -1.01 4.78
N HIS A 35 2.52 -0.60 5.32
CA HIS A 35 2.00 -1.17 6.56
C HIS A 35 1.69 -2.67 6.44
N MET A 36 1.07 -3.11 5.34
CA MET A 36 0.82 -4.54 5.12
C MET A 36 2.11 -5.33 4.92
N LEU A 37 3.08 -4.81 4.16
CA LEU A 37 4.38 -5.44 3.98
C LEU A 37 5.09 -5.65 5.32
N ASN A 38 5.14 -4.61 6.15
CA ASN A 38 5.80 -4.64 7.45
C ASN A 38 5.15 -5.64 8.43
N ASN A 39 3.87 -5.98 8.22
CA ASN A 39 3.15 -6.98 9.01
C ASN A 39 3.17 -8.38 8.36
N GLY A 40 4.04 -8.63 7.37
CA GLY A 40 4.22 -9.94 6.76
C GLY A 40 3.10 -10.33 5.79
N ALA A 41 2.34 -9.37 5.27
CA ALA A 41 1.33 -9.66 4.26
C ALA A 41 1.99 -10.20 2.98
N PRO A 42 1.48 -11.32 2.41
CA PRO A 42 1.98 -11.84 1.15
C PRO A 42 1.87 -10.81 0.03
N LEU A 43 2.86 -10.78 -0.85
CA LEU A 43 2.91 -9.83 -1.97
C LEU A 43 1.69 -10.01 -2.89
N GLU A 44 1.21 -11.23 -3.03
CA GLU A 44 0.04 -11.63 -3.80
C GLU A 44 -1.26 -11.03 -3.21
N VAL A 45 -1.35 -10.95 -1.88
CA VAL A 45 -2.46 -10.30 -1.17
C VAL A 45 -2.43 -8.78 -1.42
N MET A 46 -1.24 -8.19 -1.42
CA MET A 46 -1.07 -6.78 -1.77
C MET A 46 -1.46 -6.50 -3.24
N GLN A 47 -1.15 -7.42 -4.17
CA GLN A 47 -1.50 -7.31 -5.59
C GLN A 47 -3.01 -7.29 -5.82
N SER A 48 -3.72 -8.19 -5.13
CA SER A 48 -5.17 -8.26 -5.18
C SER A 48 -5.81 -6.99 -4.58
N LEU A 49 -5.30 -6.51 -3.44
CA LEU A 49 -5.83 -5.31 -2.75
C LEU A 49 -5.59 -4.00 -3.50
N LEU A 50 -4.51 -3.90 -4.29
CA LEU A 50 -4.15 -2.69 -5.03
C LEU A 50 -4.69 -2.67 -6.46
N GLY A 51 -5.30 -3.76 -6.91
CA GLY A 51 -5.97 -3.86 -8.21
C GLY A 51 -4.98 -4.02 -9.36
N HIS A 52 -4.44 -5.22 -9.54
CA HIS A 52 -3.99 -5.87 -10.79
C HIS A 52 -3.30 -5.04 -11.90
N GLU A 53 -2.63 -3.92 -11.63
CA GLU A 53 -1.62 -3.42 -12.55
C GLU A 53 -0.25 -3.93 -12.13
N LYS A 54 0.33 -4.80 -12.96
CA LYS A 54 1.74 -5.21 -12.90
C LYS A 54 2.61 -3.95 -12.98
N SER A 55 2.87 -3.34 -11.84
CA SER A 55 3.76 -2.19 -11.76
C SER A 55 5.17 -2.66 -11.41
N GLU A 56 6.13 -2.16 -12.17
CA GLU A 56 7.57 -2.16 -11.91
C GLU A 56 7.91 -1.98 -10.41
N THR A 57 7.10 -1.18 -9.69
CA THR A 57 7.28 -0.87 -8.27
C THR A 57 7.12 -2.10 -7.36
N MET A 58 6.33 -3.10 -7.73
CA MET A 58 6.13 -4.29 -6.91
C MET A 58 7.32 -5.25 -6.92
N ARG A 59 8.10 -5.22 -8.00
CA ARG A 59 9.34 -5.99 -8.13
C ARG A 59 10.41 -5.52 -7.14
N ILE A 60 10.47 -4.22 -6.89
CA ILE A 60 11.36 -3.60 -5.89
C ILE A 60 11.00 -4.09 -4.47
N TYR A 61 9.70 -4.13 -4.14
CA TYR A 61 9.24 -4.66 -2.85
C TYR A 61 9.49 -6.17 -2.70
N ALA A 62 9.36 -6.95 -3.77
CA ALA A 62 9.64 -8.38 -3.77
C ALA A 62 11.13 -8.69 -3.51
N GLN A 63 12.05 -7.93 -4.11
CA GLN A 63 13.50 -8.13 -3.93
C GLN A 63 13.97 -7.87 -2.50
N LEU A 64 13.31 -6.95 -1.79
CA LEU A 64 13.61 -6.66 -0.38
C LEU A 64 13.15 -7.75 0.59
N SER A 65 12.27 -8.66 0.15
CA SER A 65 11.53 -9.58 1.00
C SER A 65 11.92 -11.05 0.79
N GLY A 66 13.22 -11.32 0.55
CA GLY A 66 13.74 -12.65 0.24
C GLY A 66 13.36 -13.76 1.24
N SER A 67 13.23 -13.43 2.52
CA SER A 67 12.83 -14.34 3.60
C SER A 67 11.33 -14.70 3.56
N LEU A 68 10.45 -13.73 3.31
CA LEU A 68 8.99 -13.94 3.24
C LEU A 68 8.62 -14.92 2.11
N ARG A 69 9.33 -14.85 0.99
CA ARG A 69 9.10 -15.74 -0.16
C ARG A 69 9.31 -17.22 0.21
N GLN A 70 10.31 -17.50 1.05
CA GLN A 70 10.64 -18.85 1.50
C GLN A 70 9.59 -19.38 2.49
N GLU A 71 9.08 -18.51 3.37
CA GLU A 71 8.07 -18.85 4.35
C GLU A 71 6.70 -19.12 3.71
N LEU A 72 6.30 -18.31 2.72
CA LEU A 72 5.05 -18.51 1.99
C LEU A 72 5.06 -19.77 1.14
N TYR A 73 6.21 -20.10 0.52
CA TYR A 73 6.36 -21.36 -0.18
C TYR A 73 6.14 -22.54 0.77
N ARG A 74 6.79 -22.54 1.95
CA ARG A 74 6.60 -23.56 2.99
C ARG A 74 5.19 -23.66 3.57
N LYS A 75 4.42 -22.57 3.54
CA LYS A 75 3.10 -22.50 4.20
C LYS A 75 1.96 -22.95 3.29
N TYR A 76 2.12 -22.83 1.98
CA TYR A 76 1.08 -23.11 0.99
C TYR A 76 1.46 -24.23 0.00
N PHE A 77 2.72 -24.67 -0.01
CA PHE A 77 3.22 -25.81 -0.77
C PHE A 77 4.07 -26.72 0.14
#